data_AF-A8PEG5-F1
#
_entry.id   AF-A8PEG5-F1
#
_cell.length_a   1.000
_cell.length_b   1.000
_cell.length_c   1.000
_cell.angle_alpha   90.00
_cell.angle_beta   90.00
_cell.angle_gamma   90.00
#
_symmetry.space_group_name_H-M   'P 1'
#
loop_
_entity.id
_entity.type
_entity.pdbx_description
1 polymer ?
#
loop_
_entity_poly.entity_id
_entity_poly.type
_entity_poly.pdbx_seq_one_letter_code
_entity_poly.pdbx_strand_id
1 'polypeptide(L)'
;MHKDKADQNLTRLSKELTNNQTKEEAKFTPSSNINVNLPHLSLPTFDGDPRQWRQFWSSFNAAVHTQAIPEIQKLNYLYSCLKRKALQAISGYDIAPENYEVIRKLNGNEKYGDHSIVTTLLYNELQSIKRNEREWIGTIENIKRVLRQLEALKESLEHSNIEILIESKLPLWILNKIYKHALVNSQTKKLFNKFSQCE
;
A
#
# COMPACT_ATOMS: atom_id res chain seq x y z
N MET A 1 77.49 -13.98 -12.17
CA MET A 1 76.89 -13.00 -13.10
C MET A 1 75.35 -13.05 -13.02
N HIS A 2 74.75 -12.74 -11.86
CA HIS A 2 73.29 -12.81 -11.68
C HIS A 2 72.68 -11.76 -10.72
N LYS A 3 73.45 -10.78 -10.23
CA LYS A 3 72.95 -9.80 -9.24
C LYS A 3 72.22 -8.60 -9.86
N ASP A 4 72.59 -8.18 -11.08
CA ASP A 4 72.01 -6.98 -11.72
C ASP A 4 70.59 -7.15 -12.27
N LYS A 5 70.13 -8.38 -12.52
CA LYS A 5 68.76 -8.64 -13.03
C LYS A 5 67.70 -8.57 -11.93
N ALA A 6 68.09 -8.82 -10.68
CA ALA A 6 67.18 -8.75 -9.54
C ALA A 6 66.86 -7.29 -9.16
N ASP A 7 67.88 -6.42 -9.17
CA ASP A 7 67.72 -5.02 -8.79
C ASP A 7 66.95 -4.20 -9.85
N GLN A 8 67.11 -4.53 -11.14
CA GLN A 8 66.31 -3.92 -12.21
C GLN A 8 64.81 -4.31 -12.14
N ASN A 9 64.50 -5.53 -11.69
CA ASN A 9 63.12 -5.97 -11.51
C ASN A 9 62.47 -5.38 -10.25
N LEU A 10 63.22 -5.22 -9.15
CA LEU A 10 62.76 -4.54 -7.93
C LEU A 10 62.47 -3.04 -8.16
N THR A 11 63.27 -2.39 -9.01
CA THR A 11 63.05 -0.98 -9.37
C THR A 11 61.84 -0.80 -10.31
N ARG A 12 61.56 -1.80 -11.18
CA ARG A 12 60.33 -1.83 -12.00
C ARG A 12 59.07 -2.08 -11.16
N LEU A 13 59.11 -3.04 -10.23
CA LEU A 13 57.99 -3.30 -9.30
C LEU A 13 57.71 -2.08 -8.42
N SER A 14 58.74 -1.41 -7.91
CA SER A 14 58.56 -0.23 -7.05
C SER A 14 57.90 0.93 -7.80
N LYS A 15 58.21 1.11 -9.10
CA LYS A 15 57.56 2.10 -9.98
C LYS A 15 56.12 1.72 -10.37
N GLU A 16 55.82 0.44 -10.57
CA GLU A 16 54.44 -0.04 -10.79
C GLU A 16 53.57 0.10 -9.53
N LEU A 17 54.15 -0.07 -8.34
CA LEU A 17 53.46 0.13 -7.07
C LEU A 17 53.19 1.61 -6.75
N THR A 18 54.02 2.55 -7.24
CA THR A 18 53.78 4.00 -7.05
C THR A 18 52.90 4.65 -8.12
N ASN A 19 52.84 4.11 -9.34
CA ASN A 19 52.01 4.69 -10.41
C ASN A 19 50.52 4.33 -10.32
N ASN A 20 50.12 3.38 -9.48
CA ASN A 20 48.72 2.98 -9.29
C ASN A 20 48.01 3.71 -8.13
N GLN A 21 48.61 4.76 -7.55
CA GLN A 21 48.01 5.53 -6.46
C GLN A 21 47.78 7.02 -6.76
N THR A 22 47.77 7.44 -8.04
CA THR A 22 47.37 8.83 -8.37
C THR A 22 46.52 8.94 -9.64
N LYS A 23 45.26 8.49 -9.57
CA LYS A 23 44.08 9.10 -10.24
C LYS A 23 42.86 8.21 -10.02
N GLU A 24 42.07 8.57 -9.01
CA GLU A 24 40.59 8.55 -9.01
C GLU A 24 40.12 8.84 -7.58
N GLU A 25 40.00 10.13 -7.22
CA GLU A 25 38.97 10.53 -6.27
C GLU A 25 37.63 10.53 -7.01
N ALA A 26 37.14 9.34 -7.34
CA ALA A 26 35.74 9.14 -7.62
C ALA A 26 35.08 8.81 -6.27
N LYS A 27 34.39 9.80 -5.71
CA LYS A 27 33.44 9.61 -4.62
C LYS A 27 32.62 8.36 -4.92
N PHE A 28 32.61 7.39 -4.00
CA PHE A 28 31.60 6.34 -3.98
C PHE A 28 30.23 7.01 -3.75
N THR A 29 29.62 7.48 -4.83
CA THR A 29 28.17 7.68 -4.87
C THR A 29 27.57 6.29 -4.84
N PRO A 30 26.67 5.97 -3.90
CA PRO A 30 25.90 4.74 -3.98
C PRO A 30 25.19 4.74 -5.34
N SER A 31 25.33 3.60 -6.00
CA SER A 31 24.67 3.14 -7.23
C SER A 31 23.74 4.16 -7.88
N SER A 32 24.06 4.51 -9.12
CA SER A 32 23.13 5.09 -10.08
C SER A 32 21.70 4.62 -9.79
N ASN A 33 20.93 5.50 -9.13
CA ASN A 33 19.49 5.44 -9.22
C ASN A 33 19.24 5.39 -10.71
N ILE A 34 18.76 4.25 -11.20
CA ILE A 34 18.21 4.14 -12.53
C ILE A 34 17.16 5.24 -12.56
N ASN A 35 17.50 6.37 -13.17
CA ASN A 35 16.61 7.50 -13.28
C ASN A 35 15.65 7.11 -14.41
N VAL A 36 14.76 6.18 -14.07
CA VAL A 36 13.58 5.90 -14.87
C VAL A 36 12.88 7.24 -14.93
N ASN A 37 12.97 7.90 -16.08
CA ASN A 37 12.30 9.16 -16.31
C ASN A 37 10.81 8.84 -16.48
N LEU A 38 10.16 8.50 -15.37
CA LEU A 38 8.72 8.37 -15.27
C LEU A 38 8.12 9.76 -15.49
N PRO A 39 6.98 9.88 -16.18
CA PRO A 39 6.24 11.14 -16.22
C PRO A 39 6.06 11.64 -14.78
N HIS A 40 6.27 12.94 -14.56
CA HIS A 40 6.22 13.57 -13.25
C HIS A 40 4.85 13.29 -12.60
N LEU A 41 4.78 12.24 -11.77
CA LEU A 41 3.54 11.83 -11.13
C LEU A 41 3.18 12.97 -10.17
N SER A 42 2.11 13.70 -10.47
CA SER A 42 1.53 14.62 -9.50
C SER A 42 1.21 13.86 -8.23
N LEU A 43 1.62 14.40 -7.08
CA LEU A 43 1.29 13.79 -5.79
C LEU A 43 -0.22 13.57 -5.69
N PRO A 44 -0.67 12.36 -5.32
CA PRO A 44 -2.10 12.11 -5.15
C PRO A 44 -2.66 13.01 -4.05
N THR A 45 -3.87 13.50 -4.23
CA THR A 45 -4.58 14.24 -3.19
C THR A 45 -5.33 13.28 -2.28
N PHE A 46 -5.48 13.64 -1.01
CA PHE A 46 -6.24 12.85 -0.04
C PHE A 46 -7.33 13.69 0.61
N ASP A 47 -8.58 13.26 0.47
CA ASP A 47 -9.75 13.99 0.94
C ASP A 47 -10.26 13.54 2.34
N GLY A 48 -9.68 12.47 2.87
CA GLY A 48 -10.07 11.86 4.14
C GLY A 48 -10.86 10.56 4.01
N ASP A 49 -10.89 9.90 2.86
CA ASP A 49 -11.41 8.53 2.72
C ASP A 49 -10.40 7.48 3.22
N PRO A 50 -10.65 6.77 4.35
CA PRO A 50 -9.74 5.74 4.87
C PRO A 50 -9.37 4.67 3.85
N ARG A 51 -10.24 4.37 2.86
CA ARG A 51 -9.97 3.36 1.82
C ARG A 51 -8.82 3.76 0.89
N GLN A 52 -8.62 5.07 0.71
CA GLN A 52 -7.58 5.62 -0.18
C GLN A 52 -6.27 5.91 0.57
N TRP A 53 -6.31 5.89 1.91
CA TRP A 53 -5.16 6.26 2.74
C TRP A 53 -3.92 5.44 2.44
N ARG A 54 -4.04 4.11 2.30
CA ARG A 54 -2.90 3.24 2.02
C ARG A 54 -2.21 3.63 0.71
N GLN A 55 -3.00 3.87 -0.34
CA GLN A 55 -2.46 4.25 -1.65
C GLN A 55 -1.81 5.63 -1.59
N PHE A 56 -2.51 6.62 -1.04
CA PHE A 56 -2.00 7.96 -0.84
C PHE A 56 -0.69 7.96 -0.06
N TRP A 57 -0.65 7.31 1.11
CA TRP A 57 0.51 7.26 1.97
C TRP A 57 1.68 6.54 1.30
N SER A 58 1.43 5.46 0.55
CA SER A 58 2.50 4.75 -0.18
C SER A 58 3.17 5.66 -1.21
N SER A 59 2.37 6.41 -1.97
CA SER A 59 2.88 7.38 -2.96
C SER A 59 3.57 8.57 -2.28
N PHE A 60 2.97 9.16 -1.25
CA PHE A 60 3.56 10.27 -0.50
C PHE A 60 4.86 9.86 0.19
N ASN A 61 4.90 8.65 0.74
CA ASN A 61 6.07 8.10 1.40
C ASN A 61 7.26 8.03 0.43
N ALA A 62 7.06 7.43 -0.75
CA ALA A 62 8.09 7.27 -1.77
C ALA A 62 8.53 8.61 -2.41
N ALA A 63 7.59 9.54 -2.61
CA ALA A 63 7.86 10.79 -3.30
C ALA A 63 8.39 11.91 -2.38
N VAL A 64 8.02 11.91 -1.09
CA VAL A 64 8.30 13.03 -0.17
C VAL A 64 8.94 12.56 1.14
N HIS A 65 8.38 11.55 1.82
CA HIS A 65 8.84 11.18 3.17
C HIS A 65 10.26 10.62 3.18
N THR A 66 10.58 9.73 2.23
CA THR A 66 11.91 9.10 2.09
C THR A 66 12.98 10.04 1.56
N GLN A 67 12.58 11.19 1.00
CA GLN A 67 13.52 12.18 0.47
C GLN A 67 14.24 12.91 1.61
N ALA A 68 15.51 13.24 1.39
CA ALA A 68 16.35 14.01 2.31
C ALA A 68 16.06 15.53 2.25
N ILE A 69 14.79 15.90 2.38
CA ILE A 69 14.33 17.30 2.41
C ILE A 69 13.92 17.74 3.83
N PRO A 70 13.94 19.04 4.16
CA PRO A 70 13.54 19.54 5.48
C PRO A 70 12.10 19.16 5.85
N GLU A 71 11.85 18.89 7.13
CA GLU A 71 10.51 18.50 7.63
C GLU A 71 9.44 19.55 7.33
N ILE A 72 9.79 20.84 7.42
CA ILE A 72 8.89 21.94 7.04
C ILE A 72 8.44 21.84 5.57
N GLN A 73 9.33 21.41 4.67
CA GLN A 73 8.99 21.20 3.26
C GLN A 73 8.10 19.96 3.09
N LYS A 74 8.41 18.86 3.79
CA LYS A 74 7.53 17.68 3.81
C LYS A 74 6.13 18.04 4.29
N LEU A 75 6.03 18.88 5.31
CA LEU A 75 4.76 19.34 5.85
C LEU A 75 4.00 20.22 4.85
N ASN A 76 4.67 21.13 4.15
CA ASN A 76 4.05 21.93 3.08
C ASN A 76 3.50 21.05 1.95
N TYR A 77 4.26 20.05 1.51
CA TYR A 77 3.79 19.07 0.53
C TYR A 77 2.58 18.31 1.05
N LEU A 78 2.61 17.83 2.30
CA LEU A 78 1.49 17.14 2.93
C LEU A 78 0.24 18.03 2.92
N TYR A 79 0.34 19.27 3.40
CA TYR A 79 -0.75 20.25 3.41
C TYR A 79 -1.35 20.48 2.01
N SER A 80 -0.52 20.61 0.98
CA SER A 80 -1.00 20.82 -0.39
C SER A 80 -1.77 19.62 -0.96
N CYS A 81 -1.42 18.40 -0.53
CA CYS A 81 -2.07 17.16 -0.96
C CYS A 81 -3.36 16.88 -0.19
N LEU A 82 -3.48 17.34 1.05
CA LEU A 82 -4.67 17.14 1.88
C LEU A 82 -5.82 18.06 1.44
N LYS A 83 -7.02 17.50 1.41
CA LYS A 83 -8.27 18.18 1.04
C LYS A 83 -9.37 17.83 2.04
N ARG A 84 -10.44 18.64 2.05
CA ARG A 84 -11.71 18.38 2.76
C ARG A 84 -11.49 17.91 4.21
N LYS A 85 -11.91 16.68 4.55
CA LYS A 85 -11.89 16.15 5.92
C LYS A 85 -10.46 15.98 6.44
N ALA A 86 -9.54 15.57 5.57
CA ALA A 86 -8.15 15.37 5.96
C ALA A 86 -7.44 16.71 6.23
N LEU A 87 -7.72 17.75 5.43
CA LEU A 87 -7.21 19.09 5.68
C LEU A 87 -7.81 19.70 6.94
N GLN A 88 -9.13 19.53 7.16
CA GLN A 88 -9.80 20.00 8.36
C GLN A 88 -9.21 19.37 9.63
N ALA A 89 -8.85 18.09 9.58
CA ALA A 89 -8.25 17.37 10.71
C ALA A 89 -6.91 17.99 11.19
N ILE A 90 -6.20 18.68 10.31
CA ILE A 90 -4.89 19.27 10.62
C ILE A 90 -4.93 20.80 10.71
N SER A 91 -6.07 21.44 10.41
CA SER A 91 -6.22 22.89 10.33
C SER A 91 -5.92 23.66 11.63
N GLY A 92 -5.86 22.97 12.78
CA GLY A 92 -5.46 23.55 14.07
C GLY A 92 -3.96 23.51 14.37
N TYR A 93 -3.14 22.97 13.47
CA TYR A 93 -1.69 22.88 13.65
C TYR A 93 -0.96 23.87 12.74
N ASP A 94 -0.01 24.61 13.31
CA ASP A 94 0.85 25.49 12.51
C ASP A 94 1.76 24.69 11.58
N ILE A 95 2.10 25.28 10.43
CA ILE A 95 3.10 24.75 9.52
C ILE A 95 4.49 25.01 10.12
N ALA A 96 4.91 24.13 11.01
CA ALA A 96 6.17 24.18 11.72
C ALA A 96 6.86 22.79 11.66
N PRO A 97 8.20 22.71 11.59
CA PRO A 97 8.88 21.41 11.46
C PRO A 97 8.55 20.46 12.62
N GLU A 98 8.39 20.99 13.83
CA GLU A 98 8.06 20.23 15.04
C GLU A 98 6.70 19.52 14.93
N ASN A 99 5.78 20.06 14.12
CA ASN A 99 4.44 19.52 13.93
C ASN A 99 4.37 18.42 12.86
N TYR A 100 5.42 18.23 12.04
CA TYR A 100 5.40 17.26 10.95
C TYR A 100 5.12 15.84 11.44
N GLU A 101 5.88 15.38 12.44
CA GLU A 101 5.74 14.03 13.00
C GLU A 101 4.41 13.84 13.73
N VAL A 102 3.90 14.88 14.39
CA VAL A 102 2.59 14.85 15.07
C VAL A 102 1.46 14.69 14.04
N ILE A 103 1.44 15.53 13.02
CA ILE A 103 0.45 15.51 11.95
C ILE A 103 0.50 14.19 11.16
N ARG A 104 1.71 13.67 10.93
CA ARG A 104 1.93 12.37 10.29
C ARG A 104 1.32 11.24 11.11
N LYS A 105 1.59 11.20 12.42
CA LYS A 105 1.05 10.16 13.31
C LYS A 105 -0.46 10.25 13.48
N LEU A 106 -1.00 11.46 13.60
CA LEU A 106 -2.45 11.72 13.70
C LEU A 106 -3.20 11.19 12.48
N ASN A 107 -2.76 11.54 11.26
CA ASN A 107 -3.39 11.03 10.04
C ASN A 107 -3.10 9.54 9.83
N GLY A 108 -1.86 9.13 10.07
CA GLY A 108 -1.36 7.78 9.88
C GLY A 108 -1.99 6.76 10.81
N ASN A 109 -1.71 6.80 12.10
CA ASN A 109 -2.06 5.70 12.98
C ASN A 109 -3.41 5.89 13.67
N GLU A 110 -3.83 7.13 13.90
CA GLU A 110 -5.01 7.41 14.74
C GLU A 110 -6.30 7.60 13.94
N LYS A 111 -6.20 8.04 12.67
CA LYS A 111 -7.37 8.38 11.86
C LYS A 111 -7.61 7.47 10.67
N TYR A 112 -6.56 7.04 9.96
CA TYR A 112 -6.74 6.42 8.64
C TYR A 112 -5.95 5.13 8.39
N GLY A 113 -4.91 4.84 9.17
CA GLY A 113 -4.06 3.65 9.01
C GLY A 113 -4.47 2.47 9.88
N ASP A 114 -5.50 2.63 10.71
CA ASP A 114 -6.13 1.50 11.36
C ASP A 114 -7.01 0.75 10.34
N HIS A 115 -6.62 -0.48 10.04
CA HIS A 115 -7.34 -1.37 9.15
C HIS A 115 -8.75 -1.66 9.68
N SER A 116 -8.97 -1.61 11.01
CA SER A 116 -10.28 -1.79 11.63
C SER A 116 -11.32 -0.75 11.21
N ILE A 117 -10.89 0.46 10.80
CA ILE A 117 -11.80 1.47 10.26
C ILE A 117 -12.30 1.06 8.88
N VAL A 118 -11.39 0.61 8.00
CA VAL A 118 -11.75 0.13 6.66
C VAL A 118 -12.63 -1.10 6.76
N THR A 119 -12.28 -2.03 7.63
CA THR A 119 -13.10 -3.18 7.99
C THR A 119 -14.52 -2.77 8.38
N THR A 120 -14.65 -1.85 9.35
CA THR A 120 -15.97 -1.43 9.87
C THR A 120 -16.80 -0.81 8.73
N LEU A 121 -16.17 -0.02 7.86
CA LEU A 121 -16.84 0.53 6.68
C LEU A 121 -17.29 -0.56 5.70
N LEU A 122 -16.50 -1.62 5.51
CA LEU A 122 -16.86 -2.74 4.64
C LEU A 122 -18.00 -3.57 5.22
N TYR A 123 -18.02 -3.82 6.53
CA TYR A 123 -19.14 -4.49 7.20
C TYR A 123 -20.42 -3.66 7.12
N ASN A 124 -20.34 -2.35 7.39
CA ASN A 124 -21.49 -1.44 7.26
C ASN A 124 -22.01 -1.41 5.82
N GLU A 125 -21.11 -1.40 4.85
CA GLU A 125 -21.46 -1.48 3.43
C GLU A 125 -22.20 -2.78 3.13
N LEU A 126 -21.66 -3.93 3.53
CA LEU A 126 -22.30 -5.24 3.38
C LEU A 126 -23.68 -5.28 4.05
N GLN A 127 -23.82 -4.66 5.23
CA GLN A 127 -25.09 -4.58 5.95
C GLN A 127 -26.11 -3.67 5.26
N SER A 128 -25.66 -2.60 4.61
CA SER A 128 -26.51 -1.64 3.90
C SER A 128 -27.02 -2.15 2.55
N ILE A 129 -26.38 -3.18 1.97
CA ILE A 129 -26.85 -3.79 0.73
C ILE A 129 -28.29 -4.27 0.92
N LYS A 130 -29.18 -3.82 0.03
CA LYS A 130 -30.58 -4.24 0.01
C LYS A 130 -30.73 -5.41 -0.93
N ARG A 131 -31.57 -6.38 -0.56
CA ARG A 131 -31.97 -7.45 -1.48
C ARG A 131 -32.68 -6.83 -2.68
N ASN A 132 -32.15 -7.09 -3.86
CA ASN A 132 -32.77 -6.70 -5.12
C ASN A 132 -33.00 -7.96 -5.97
N GLU A 133 -34.26 -8.27 -6.25
CA GLU A 133 -34.62 -9.47 -7.02
C GLU A 133 -34.38 -9.32 -8.53
N ARG A 134 -34.41 -8.08 -9.03
CA ARG A 134 -34.21 -7.76 -10.45
C ARG A 134 -32.72 -7.61 -10.79
N GLU A 135 -31.95 -6.98 -9.91
CA GLU A 135 -30.51 -6.73 -10.09
C GLU A 135 -29.65 -7.57 -9.14
N TRP A 136 -30.02 -8.84 -8.97
CA TRP A 136 -29.32 -9.75 -8.08
C TRP A 136 -27.87 -10.01 -8.51
N ILE A 137 -27.56 -9.92 -9.81
CA ILE A 137 -26.20 -10.05 -10.34
C ILE A 137 -25.32 -8.91 -9.84
N GLY A 138 -25.79 -7.66 -9.96
CA GLY A 138 -25.08 -6.50 -9.43
C GLY A 138 -24.94 -6.56 -7.90
N THR A 139 -25.94 -7.10 -7.21
CA THR A 139 -25.88 -7.35 -5.77
C THR A 139 -24.78 -8.35 -5.42
N ILE A 140 -24.67 -9.47 -6.17
CA ILE A 140 -23.61 -10.46 -5.99
C ILE A 140 -22.23 -9.86 -6.27
N GLU A 141 -22.06 -9.12 -7.36
CA GLU A 141 -20.77 -8.50 -7.69
C GLU A 141 -20.33 -7.49 -6.62
N ASN A 142 -21.28 -6.72 -6.07
CA ASN A 142 -20.98 -5.82 -4.97
C ASN A 142 -20.57 -6.57 -3.69
N ILE A 143 -21.28 -7.65 -3.34
CA ILE A 143 -20.92 -8.53 -2.22
C ILE A 143 -19.52 -9.11 -2.46
N LYS A 144 -19.26 -9.74 -3.60
CA LYS A 144 -17.94 -10.30 -3.96
C LYS A 144 -16.82 -9.26 -3.86
N ARG A 145 -17.07 -8.01 -4.28
CA ARG A 145 -16.08 -6.92 -4.15
C ARG A 145 -15.76 -6.64 -2.69
N VAL A 146 -16.78 -6.50 -1.83
CA VAL A 146 -16.57 -6.24 -0.39
C VAL A 146 -15.84 -7.41 0.27
N LEU A 147 -16.20 -8.65 -0.06
CA LEU A 147 -15.57 -9.86 0.45
C LEU A 147 -14.08 -9.95 0.07
N ARG A 148 -13.73 -9.69 -1.19
CA ARG A 148 -12.32 -9.63 -1.64
C ARG A 148 -11.52 -8.56 -0.89
N GLN A 149 -12.15 -7.42 -0.58
CA GLN A 149 -11.50 -6.36 0.19
C GLN A 149 -11.26 -6.76 1.65
N LEU A 150 -12.23 -7.44 2.28
CA LEU A 150 -12.06 -7.98 3.63
C LEU A 150 -10.98 -9.08 3.69
N GLU A 151 -10.90 -9.94 2.67
CA GLU A 151 -9.88 -11.00 2.57
C GLU A 151 -8.47 -10.40 2.41
N ALA A 152 -8.33 -9.36 1.59
CA ALA A 152 -7.07 -8.64 1.41
C ALA A 152 -6.57 -7.95 2.70
N LEU A 153 -7.47 -7.68 3.65
CA LEU A 153 -7.16 -7.11 4.96
C LEU A 153 -6.74 -8.18 5.99
N LYS A 154 -6.64 -9.46 5.59
CA LYS A 154 -6.35 -10.63 6.46
C LYS A 154 -7.35 -10.78 7.61
N GLU A 155 -8.55 -10.25 7.46
CA GLU A 155 -9.59 -10.49 8.45
C GLU A 155 -10.06 -11.93 8.41
N SER A 156 -10.32 -12.52 9.58
CA SER A 156 -10.93 -13.83 9.66
C SER A 156 -12.37 -13.73 9.16
N LEU A 157 -12.60 -14.16 7.92
CA LEU A 157 -13.94 -14.22 7.33
C LEU A 157 -14.70 -15.48 7.78
N GLU A 158 -14.19 -16.15 8.81
CA GLU A 158 -14.76 -17.38 9.36
C GLU A 158 -15.99 -17.13 10.24
N HIS A 159 -16.41 -15.88 10.38
CA HIS A 159 -17.52 -15.51 11.23
C HIS A 159 -18.85 -15.90 10.57
N SER A 160 -19.60 -16.78 11.25
CA SER A 160 -20.98 -17.18 10.94
C SER A 160 -21.90 -15.99 10.59
N ASN A 161 -21.60 -14.81 11.14
CA ASN A 161 -22.31 -13.56 10.86
C ASN A 161 -22.22 -13.12 9.39
N ILE A 162 -21.10 -13.34 8.69
CA ILE A 162 -20.93 -12.95 7.28
C ILE A 162 -21.81 -13.84 6.40
N GLU A 163 -21.86 -15.13 6.68
CA GLU A 163 -22.69 -16.10 5.94
C GLU A 163 -24.18 -15.77 6.09
N ILE A 164 -24.65 -15.56 7.32
CA ILE A 164 -26.03 -15.12 7.60
C ILE A 164 -26.34 -13.79 6.90
N LEU A 165 -25.38 -12.86 6.89
CA LEU A 165 -25.57 -11.57 6.24
C LEU A 165 -25.72 -11.72 4.72
N ILE A 166 -24.86 -12.51 4.07
CA ILE A 166 -24.94 -12.79 2.62
C ILE A 166 -26.27 -13.46 2.28
N GLU A 167 -26.68 -14.47 3.04
CA GLU A 167 -27.97 -15.17 2.86
C GLU A 167 -29.14 -14.19 2.95
N SER A 168 -29.11 -13.27 3.90
CA SER A 168 -30.18 -12.26 4.05
C SER A 168 -30.28 -11.30 2.85
N LYS A 169 -29.21 -11.12 2.07
CA LYS A 169 -29.17 -10.16 0.94
C LYS A 169 -29.56 -10.77 -0.39
N LEU A 170 -29.54 -12.10 -0.51
CA LEU A 170 -29.78 -12.77 -1.77
C LEU A 170 -31.18 -13.42 -1.85
N PRO A 171 -31.84 -13.36 -3.02
CA PRO A 171 -33.04 -14.14 -3.26
C PRO A 171 -32.85 -15.64 -3.00
N LEU A 172 -33.84 -16.24 -2.34
CA LEU A 172 -33.83 -17.64 -1.92
C LEU A 172 -33.57 -18.62 -3.08
N TRP A 173 -34.09 -18.30 -4.27
CA TRP A 173 -33.92 -19.14 -5.46
C TRP A 173 -32.46 -19.16 -5.97
N ILE A 174 -31.71 -18.07 -5.75
CA ILE A 174 -30.28 -17.97 -6.08
C ILE A 174 -29.49 -18.74 -5.04
N LEU A 175 -29.79 -18.55 -3.75
CA LEU A 175 -29.17 -19.34 -2.68
C LEU A 175 -29.35 -20.82 -2.93
N ASN A 176 -30.57 -21.27 -3.23
CA ASN A 176 -30.85 -22.66 -3.57
C ASN A 176 -30.06 -23.15 -4.79
N LYS A 177 -29.88 -22.31 -5.82
CA LYS A 177 -29.05 -22.65 -6.98
C LYS A 177 -27.58 -22.81 -6.60
N ILE A 178 -27.06 -21.90 -5.77
CA ILE A 178 -25.69 -21.93 -5.25
C ILE A 178 -25.48 -23.15 -4.35
N TYR A 179 -26.38 -23.41 -3.40
CA TYR A 179 -26.33 -24.59 -2.52
C TYR A 179 -26.43 -25.92 -3.29
N LYS A 180 -27.25 -25.98 -4.35
CA LYS A 180 -27.32 -27.17 -5.21
C LYS A 180 -26.00 -27.41 -5.94
N HIS A 181 -25.39 -26.37 -6.51
CA HIS A 181 -24.08 -26.47 -7.18
C HIS A 181 -22.96 -26.78 -6.17
N ALA A 182 -23.11 -26.28 -4.95
CA ALA A 182 -22.23 -26.46 -3.80
C ALA A 182 -22.22 -27.88 -3.23
N LEU A 183 -23.36 -28.60 -3.25
CA LEU A 183 -23.45 -29.98 -2.77
C LEU A 183 -22.76 -30.98 -3.73
N VAL A 184 -22.63 -30.61 -5.01
CA VAL A 184 -21.94 -31.42 -6.03
C VAL A 184 -20.41 -31.37 -5.85
N ASN A 185 -19.87 -30.24 -5.38
CA ASN A 185 -18.43 -30.07 -5.11
C ASN A 185 -18.14 -30.33 -3.62
N SER A 186 -17.90 -31.60 -3.28
CA SER A 186 -17.87 -32.18 -1.92
C SER A 186 -16.80 -31.66 -0.94
N GLN A 187 -16.00 -30.64 -1.26
CA GLN A 187 -14.83 -30.25 -0.44
C GLN A 187 -14.88 -28.87 0.24
N THR A 188 -15.93 -28.05 0.10
CA THR A 188 -16.00 -26.79 0.89
C THR A 188 -17.41 -26.54 1.43
N LYS A 189 -17.58 -26.47 2.75
CA LYS A 189 -18.90 -26.31 3.40
C LYS A 189 -19.36 -24.86 3.60
N LYS A 190 -18.59 -23.85 3.20
CA LYS A 190 -18.92 -22.43 3.42
C LYS A 190 -19.41 -21.79 2.11
N LEU A 191 -20.59 -21.13 2.13
CA LEU A 191 -21.11 -20.36 0.98
C LEU A 191 -20.08 -19.34 0.48
N PHE A 192 -19.37 -18.69 1.41
CA PHE A 192 -18.36 -17.68 1.13
C PHE A 192 -17.22 -18.20 0.22
N ASN A 193 -16.65 -19.38 0.53
CA ASN A 193 -15.57 -19.96 -0.28
C ASN A 193 -16.04 -20.24 -1.72
N LYS A 194 -17.33 -20.47 -1.91
CA LYS A 194 -17.95 -20.68 -3.22
C LYS A 194 -18.19 -19.36 -3.94
N PHE A 195 -18.57 -18.30 -3.21
CA PHE A 195 -18.63 -16.95 -3.78
C PHE A 195 -17.27 -16.42 -4.25
N SER A 196 -16.18 -16.75 -3.55
CA SER A 196 -14.82 -16.35 -3.93
C SER A 196 -14.26 -17.14 -5.13
N GLN A 197 -14.67 -18.41 -5.30
CA GLN A 197 -14.16 -19.32 -6.35
C GLN A 197 -14.99 -19.35 -7.65
N CYS A 198 -16.15 -18.68 -7.72
CA CYS A 198 -16.94 -18.57 -8.94
C CYS A 198 -16.41 -17.46 -9.85
N GLU A 199 -15.40 -17.81 -10.68
CA GLU A 199 -15.03 -17.12 -11.93
C GLU A 199 -15.78 -17.70 -13.14
#